data_AF-A0A679HXF7-F1
#
_entry.id   AF-A0A679HXF7-F1
#
_cell.length_a   1.000
_cell.length_b   1.000
_cell.length_c   1.000
_cell.angle_alpha   90.00
_cell.angle_beta   90.00
_cell.angle_gamma   90.00
#
_symmetry.space_group_name_H-M   'P 1'
#
loop_
_entity.id
_entity.type
_entity.pdbx_description
1 polymer ?
#
loop_
_entity_poly.entity_id
_entity_poly.type
_entity_poly.pdbx_seq_one_letter_code
_entity_poly.pdbx_strand_id
1 'polypeptide(L)' 'MKCPICSKAKLIHDTRDVSYTYKGETTTIPEVVGDFCPACHEVVLNREQGDRFSDLVGHFQRQINSNCVDPD' A
#
# COMPACT_ATOMS: atom_id res chain seq x y z
N MET A 1 9.97 -9.70 12.85
CA MET A 1 9.32 -9.27 14.12
C MET A 1 7.91 -9.87 14.22
N LYS A 2 7.24 -9.87 15.39
CA LYS A 2 5.79 -10.20 15.44
C LYS A 2 5.00 -9.07 14.77
N CYS A 3 3.89 -9.41 14.13
CA CYS A 3 3.00 -8.41 13.54
C CYS A 3 2.48 -7.45 14.62
N PRO A 4 2.63 -6.12 14.44
CA PRO A 4 2.16 -5.13 15.42
C PRO A 4 0.63 -5.04 15.50
N ILE A 5 -0.09 -5.47 14.45
CA ILE A 5 -1.55 -5.38 14.37
C ILE A 5 -2.23 -6.59 15.00
N CYS A 6 -1.89 -7.81 14.57
CA CYS A 6 -2.60 -9.00 15.05
C CYS A 6 -1.86 -9.76 16.15
N SER A 7 -0.55 -9.58 16.31
CA SER A 7 0.32 -10.37 17.20
C SER A 7 0.31 -11.90 16.97
N LYS A 8 -0.40 -12.40 15.94
CA LYS A 8 -0.61 -13.85 15.67
C LYS A 8 0.52 -14.50 14.89
N ALA A 9 1.20 -13.75 14.01
CA ALA A 9 2.21 -14.29 13.12
C ALA A 9 3.49 -13.45 13.14
N LYS A 10 4.61 -14.11 12.80
CA LYS A 10 5.87 -13.43 12.47
C LYS A 10 5.73 -12.81 11.08
N LEU A 11 6.20 -11.58 10.93
CA LEU A 11 6.29 -10.94 9.63
C LEU A 11 7.33 -11.64 8.76
N ILE A 12 7.01 -11.75 7.49
CA ILE A 12 7.84 -12.35 6.44
C ILE A 12 8.32 -11.21 5.55
N HIS A 13 9.64 -11.03 5.49
CA HIS A 13 10.24 -10.07 4.57
C HIS A 13 10.10 -10.62 3.14
N ASP A 14 9.46 -9.85 2.26
CA ASP A 14 9.12 -10.26 0.90
C ASP A 14 8.97 -9.06 -0.03
N THR A 15 8.83 -9.33 -1.33
CA THR A 15 8.51 -8.32 -2.35
C THR A 15 7.23 -8.70 -3.06
N ARG A 16 6.21 -7.84 -3.02
CA ARG A 16 4.90 -8.14 -3.59
C ARG A 16 4.27 -6.93 -4.25
N ASP A 17 3.39 -7.20 -5.19
CA ASP A 17 2.49 -6.19 -5.71
C ASP A 17 1.34 -5.99 -4.71
N VAL A 18 1.06 -4.73 -4.36
CA VAL A 18 0.02 -4.36 -3.39
C VAL A 18 -1.11 -3.64 -4.10
N SER A 19 -2.33 -4.17 -3.97
CA SER A 19 -3.53 -3.51 -4.49
C SER A 19 -3.95 -2.38 -3.56
N TYR A 20 -4.16 -1.19 -4.11
CA TYR A 20 -4.62 -0.01 -3.39
C TYR A 20 -5.92 0.49 -4.02
N THR A 21 -6.96 0.64 -3.22
CA THR A 21 -8.28 1.12 -3.68
C THR A 21 -8.58 2.48 -3.07
N TYR A 22 -9.00 3.43 -3.90
CA TYR A 22 -9.36 4.78 -3.50
C TYR A 22 -10.56 5.26 -4.30
N LYS A 23 -11.61 5.75 -3.62
CA LYS A 23 -12.87 6.22 -4.24
C LYS A 23 -13.49 5.23 -5.24
N GLY A 24 -13.33 3.92 -5.01
CA GLY A 24 -13.85 2.87 -5.88
C GLY A 24 -12.95 2.49 -7.06
N GLU A 25 -11.85 3.22 -7.29
CA GLU A 25 -10.84 2.86 -8.27
C GLU A 25 -9.67 2.12 -7.63
N THR A 26 -9.18 1.08 -8.29
CA THR A 26 -8.09 0.24 -7.80
C THR A 26 -6.86 0.40 -8.69
N THR A 27 -5.70 0.53 -8.06
CA THR A 27 -4.39 0.45 -8.71
C THR A 27 -3.54 -0.63 -8.07
N THR A 28 -2.54 -1.10 -8.79
CA THR A 28 -1.53 -2.03 -8.29
C THR A 28 -0.22 -1.27 -8.12
N ILE A 29 0.31 -1.27 -6.90
CA ILE A 29 1.62 -0.72 -6.59
C ILE A 29 2.63 -1.86 -6.70
N PRO A 30 3.52 -1.82 -7.70
CA PRO A 30 4.39 -2.94 -7.99
C PRO A 30 5.62 -3.00 -7.07
N GLU A 31 6.13 -4.20 -6.85
CA GLU A 31 7.45 -4.44 -6.23
C GLU A 31 7.59 -3.75 -4.85
N VAL A 32 6.57 -3.86 -4.00
CA VAL A 32 6.61 -3.32 -2.63
C VAL A 32 7.42 -4.27 -1.76
N VAL A 33 8.59 -3.80 -1.32
CA VAL A 33 9.48 -4.55 -0.43
C VAL A 33 9.14 -4.22 1.02
N GLY A 34 8.85 -5.25 1.82
CA GLY A 34 8.43 -5.04 3.20
C GLY A 34 8.23 -6.32 3.99
N ASP A 35 7.75 -6.13 5.21
CA ASP A 35 7.46 -7.19 6.17
C ASP A 35 5.95 -7.49 6.16
N PHE A 36 5.56 -8.62 5.56
CA PHE A 36 4.17 -9.03 5.36
C PHE A 36 3.68 -9.98 6.44
N CYS A 37 2.49 -9.71 6.98
CA CYS A 37 1.83 -10.60 7.93
C CYS A 37 0.93 -11.62 7.19
N PRO A 38 1.20 -12.93 7.29
CA PRO A 38 0.35 -13.94 6.65
C PRO A 38 -1.00 -14.15 7.35
N ALA A 39 -1.20 -13.61 8.56
CA ALA A 39 -2.44 -13.82 9.33
C ALA A 39 -3.49 -12.72 9.12
N CYS A 40 -3.06 -11.48 8.88
CA CYS A 40 -3.98 -10.34 8.75
C CYS A 40 -3.65 -9.43 7.56
N HIS A 41 -2.68 -9.80 6.73
CA HIS A 41 -2.26 -9.04 5.55
C HIS A 41 -1.68 -7.65 5.84
N GLU A 42 -1.23 -7.41 7.07
CA GLU A 42 -0.51 -6.19 7.42
C GLU A 42 0.82 -6.11 6.65
N VAL A 43 1.20 -4.91 6.23
CA VAL A 43 2.47 -4.63 5.55
C VAL A 43 3.24 -3.58 6.33
N VAL A 44 4.42 -3.94 6.82
CA VAL A 44 5.33 -3.01 7.50
C VAL A 44 6.44 -2.64 6.54
N LEU A 45 6.54 -1.35 6.21
CA LEU A 45 7.56 -0.82 5.30
C LEU A 45 8.67 -0.14 6.10
N ASN A 46 9.90 -0.21 5.57
CA ASN A 46 10.95 0.68 6.03
C ASN A 46 10.69 2.10 5.48
N ARG A 47 11.53 3.06 5.89
CA ARG A 47 11.36 4.47 5.48
C ARG A 47 11.36 4.64 3.96
N GLU A 48 12.36 4.12 3.26
CA GLU A 48 12.50 4.29 1.82
C GLU A 48 11.32 3.70 1.03
N GLN A 49 10.89 2.49 1.39
CA GLN A 49 9.76 1.83 0.75
C GLN A 49 8.44 2.53 1.12
N GLY A 50 8.31 3.07 2.33
CA GLY A 50 7.18 3.89 2.76
C GLY A 50 7.08 5.21 2.00
N ASP A 51 8.20 5.89 1.76
CA ASP A 51 8.28 7.11 0.96
C ASP A 51 7.85 6.84 -0.50
N ARG A 52 8.41 5.79 -1.13
CA ARG A 52 8.03 5.36 -2.49
C ARG A 52 6.55 4.99 -2.59
N PHE A 53 6.05 4.21 -1.63
CA PHE A 53 4.65 3.80 -1.60
C PHE A 53 3.72 5.02 -1.49
N SER A 54 4.05 5.96 -0.61
CA SER A 54 3.27 7.18 -0.38
C SER A 54 3.25 8.09 -1.62
N ASP A 55 4.36 8.18 -2.35
CA ASP A 55 4.43 8.98 -3.58
C ASP A 55 3.53 8.40 -4.68
N LEU A 56 3.57 7.09 -4.89
CA LEU A 56 2.72 6.37 -5.84
C LEU A 56 1.23 6.46 -5.48
N VAL A 57 0.89 6.27 -4.20
CA VAL A 57 -0.47 6.47 -3.68
C VAL A 57 -0.92 7.90 -3.91
N GLY A 58 -0.09 8.89 -3.58
CA GLY A 58 -0.41 10.30 -3.75
C GLY A 58 -0.62 10.67 -5.22
N HIS A 59 0.20 10.16 -6.13
CA HIS A 59 0.02 10.33 -7.56
C HIS A 59 -1.33 9.75 -8.02
N PHE A 60 -1.64 8.52 -7.63
CA PHE A 60 -2.90 7.87 -7.98
C PHE A 60 -4.11 8.64 -7.44
N GLN A 61 -4.10 9.05 -6.17
CA GLN A 61 -5.18 9.83 -5.57
C GLN A 61 -5.40 11.17 -6.31
N ARG A 62 -4.33 11.87 -6.69
CA ARG A 62 -4.43 13.11 -7.50
C ARG A 62 -5.03 12.85 -8.87
N GLN A 63 -4.65 11.75 -9.52
CA GLN A 63 -5.23 11.34 -10.79
C GLN A 63 -6.73 11.09 -10.66
N ILE A 64 -7.18 10.30 -9.67
CA ILE A 64 -8.60 10.02 -9.45
C ILE A 64 -9.37 11.31 -9.12
N ASN A 65 -8.81 12.17 -8.26
CA ASN A 65 -9.46 13.43 -7.90
C ASN A 65 -9.60 14.35 -9.11
N SER A 66 -8.60 14.43 -9.99
CA SER A 66 -8.67 15.25 -11.21
C SER A 66 -9.72 14.70 -12.20
N ASN A 67 -9.87 13.38 -12.25
CA ASN A 67 -10.86 12.72 -13.10
C ASN A 67 -12.30 12.83 -12.57
N CYS A 68 -12.46 13.19 -11.28
CA CYS A 68 -13.74 13.35 -10.58
C CYS A 68 -14.22 14.82 -10.54
N VAL A 69 -13.45 15.77 -11.07
CA VAL A 69 -13.92 17.16 -11.22
C VAL A 69 -14.62 17.26 -12.58
N ASP A 70 -15.93 17.05 -12.58
CA ASP A 70 -16.80 17.53 -13.65
C ASP A 70 -16.73 19.07 -13.67
N PRO A 71 -16.34 19.71 -14.80
CA PRO A 71 -16.50 21.15 -14.95
C PRO A 71 -17.96 21.46 -15.28
N ASP A 72 -18.71 21.94 -14.30
CA ASP A 72 -19.91 22.77 -14.54
C ASP A 72 -19.48 24.22 -14.80
#